data_AF-A0A101H2W4-F1
#
_entry.id   AF-A0A101H2W4-F1
#
_cell.length_a   1.000
_cell.length_b   1.000
_cell.length_c   1.000
_cell.angle_alpha   90.00
_cell.angle_beta   90.00
_cell.angle_gamma   90.00
#
_symmetry.space_group_name_H-M   'P 1'
#
loop_
_entity.id
_entity.type
_entity.pdbx_description
1 polymer ?
#
loop_
_entity_poly.entity_id
_entity_poly.type
_entity_poly.pdbx_seq_one_letter_code
_entity_poly.pdbx_strand_id
1 'polypeptide(L)'
;MWCIDPSVIIDSYEFYFSLRNETMTSEPNYNPLPKRWKVQSAYPEYINDSLSDYNAFMRQLLFNRGITDNHAAAHFIAGTVDHPTDPFLIKDIDLAVERLHQAIVQNETIVVYGDYDADGVTSSALLKLFLDAVGVQARVYIPNR
;
A
#
# COMPACT_ATOMS: atom_id res chain seq x y z
N MET A 1 -26.01 7.60 -41.67
CA MET A 1 -26.51 6.50 -42.51
C MET A 1 -25.31 5.64 -42.88
N TRP A 2 -25.04 4.60 -42.08
CA TRP A 2 -24.03 3.59 -42.35
C TRP A 2 -24.79 2.35 -42.83
N CYS A 3 -24.62 1.96 -44.09
CA CYS A 3 -25.05 0.66 -44.59
C CYS A 3 -23.80 -0.22 -44.66
N ILE A 4 -23.79 -1.30 -43.89
CA ILE A 4 -22.88 -2.43 -44.07
C ILE A 4 -23.74 -3.62 -44.49
N ASP A 5 -23.31 -4.29 -45.55
CA ASP A 5 -23.89 -5.50 -46.12
C ASP A 5 -23.89 -6.65 -45.08
N PRO A 6 -25.02 -7.33 -44.80
CA PRO A 6 -25.11 -8.32 -43.73
C PRO A 6 -24.50 -9.69 -44.08
N SER A 7 -23.89 -9.88 -45.25
CA SER A 7 -23.51 -11.22 -45.73
C SER A 7 -22.07 -11.67 -45.45
N VAL A 8 -21.24 -10.87 -44.77
CA VAL A 8 -19.86 -11.26 -44.42
C VAL A 8 -19.56 -10.94 -42.95
N ILE A 9 -20.03 -11.80 -42.05
CA ILE A 9 -19.44 -11.98 -40.72
C ILE A 9 -18.77 -13.34 -40.74
N ILE A 10 -17.47 -13.38 -40.99
CA ILE A 10 -16.65 -14.55 -40.67
C ILE A 10 -16.26 -14.36 -39.22
N ASP A 11 -16.89 -15.15 -38.36
CA ASP A 11 -16.70 -15.13 -36.93
C ASP A 11 -15.22 -15.42 -36.62
N SER A 12 -14.54 -14.45 -35.99
CA SER A 12 -13.10 -14.50 -35.68
C SER A 12 -12.70 -15.71 -34.82
N TYR A 13 -13.69 -16.43 -34.27
CA TYR A 13 -13.51 -17.65 -33.49
C TYR A 13 -13.14 -18.88 -34.35
N GLU A 14 -13.59 -19.01 -35.60
CA GLU A 14 -13.31 -20.19 -36.44
C GLU A 14 -11.86 -20.19 -36.97
N PHE A 15 -11.31 -19.01 -37.28
CA PHE A 15 -9.89 -18.90 -37.69
C PHE A 15 -8.92 -19.21 -36.54
N TYR A 16 -9.30 -18.82 -35.31
CA TYR A 16 -8.56 -19.17 -34.10
C TYR A 16 -8.64 -20.67 -33.76
N PHE A 17 -9.71 -21.37 -34.16
CA PHE A 17 -9.86 -22.80 -33.89
C PHE A 17 -9.05 -23.67 -34.85
N SER A 18 -8.93 -23.28 -36.13
CA SER A 18 -8.17 -24.03 -37.13
C SER A 18 -6.66 -24.07 -36.85
N LEU A 19 -6.08 -22.97 -36.36
CA LEU A 19 -4.65 -22.89 -36.03
C LEU A 19 -4.26 -23.58 -34.71
N ARG A 20 -5.23 -24.10 -33.93
CA ARG A 20 -4.98 -24.82 -32.66
C ARG A 20 -4.92 -26.34 -32.78
N ASN A 21 -5.27 -26.91 -33.93
CA ASN A 21 -5.28 -28.36 -34.11
C ASN A 21 -3.97 -28.94 -34.67
N GLU A 22 -2.99 -28.09 -35.02
CA GLU A 22 -1.68 -28.55 -35.47
C GLU A 22 -0.59 -27.82 -34.68
N THR A 23 -0.02 -28.52 -33.69
CA THR A 23 1.15 -28.21 -32.85
C THR A 23 0.89 -27.65 -31.44
N MET A 24 1.45 -28.37 -30.44
CA MET A 24 1.56 -28.10 -29.00
C MET A 24 0.45 -28.65 -28.08
N THR A 25 0.38 -29.98 -27.99
CA THR A 25 -0.15 -30.68 -26.82
C THR A 25 0.81 -30.55 -25.64
N SER A 26 0.57 -29.58 -24.77
CA SER A 26 0.68 -29.69 -23.30
C SER A 26 0.47 -28.31 -22.68
N GLU A 27 -0.75 -28.05 -22.23
CA GLU A 27 -0.97 -27.02 -21.21
C GLU A 27 -0.02 -27.30 -20.03
N PRO A 28 0.77 -26.32 -19.54
CA PRO A 28 1.58 -26.56 -18.36
C PRO A 28 0.62 -26.92 -17.22
N ASN A 29 0.81 -28.12 -16.69
CA ASN A 29 -0.02 -28.68 -15.62
C ASN A 29 0.14 -27.80 -14.37
N TYR A 30 -0.72 -26.77 -14.24
CA TYR A 30 -0.70 -25.85 -13.12
C TYR A 30 -1.19 -26.60 -11.88
N ASN A 31 -0.23 -27.07 -11.09
CA ASN A 31 -0.49 -27.76 -9.84
C ASN A 31 -0.16 -26.76 -8.71
N PRO A 32 -1.16 -26.01 -8.19
CA PRO A 32 -0.90 -25.02 -7.17
C PRO A 32 -0.31 -25.73 -5.96
N LEU A 33 0.77 -25.17 -5.41
CA LEU A 33 1.35 -25.67 -4.18
C LEU A 33 0.26 -25.78 -3.10
N PRO A 34 0.23 -26.87 -2.31
CA PRO A 34 -0.78 -27.03 -1.28
C PRO A 34 -0.70 -25.87 -0.28
N LYS A 35 -1.86 -25.25 -0.01
CA LYS A 35 -1.95 -24.15 0.97
C LYS A 35 -1.55 -24.68 2.35
N ARG A 36 -0.56 -24.05 2.97
CA ARG A 36 -0.14 -24.37 4.35
C ARG A 36 -0.78 -23.40 5.32
N TRP A 37 -1.90 -23.80 5.91
CA TRP A 37 -2.53 -23.07 7.00
C TRP A 37 -1.76 -23.31 8.29
N LYS A 38 -1.47 -22.23 9.03
CA LYS A 38 -0.84 -22.30 10.34
C LYS A 38 -1.76 -21.65 11.35
N VAL A 39 -2.20 -22.42 12.33
CA VAL A 39 -2.95 -21.91 13.48
C VAL A 39 -1.94 -21.35 14.47
N GLN A 40 -2.17 -20.13 14.94
CA GLN A 40 -1.32 -19.51 15.96
C GLN A 40 -1.54 -20.18 17.32
N SER A 41 -0.52 -20.14 18.18
CA SER A 41 -0.65 -20.66 19.54
C SER A 41 -1.67 -19.86 20.35
N ALA A 42 -2.35 -20.54 21.27
CA ALA A 42 -3.20 -19.88 22.25
C ALA A 42 -2.39 -18.86 23.04
N TYR A 43 -3.04 -17.75 23.42
CA TYR A 43 -2.41 -16.78 24.31
C TYR A 43 -2.19 -17.37 25.72
N PRO A 44 -1.15 -16.95 26.45
CA PRO A 44 -0.93 -17.39 27.83
C PRO A 44 -1.99 -16.87 28.80
N GLU A 45 -2.21 -17.57 29.91
CA GLU A 45 -3.31 -17.28 30.85
C GLU A 45 -3.33 -15.85 31.41
N TYR A 46 -2.15 -15.23 31.63
CA TYR A 46 -2.06 -13.85 32.14
C TYR A 46 -2.76 -12.81 31.24
N ILE A 47 -2.95 -13.13 29.96
CA ILE A 47 -3.65 -12.26 29.01
C ILE A 47 -5.13 -12.10 29.37
N ASN A 48 -5.73 -13.03 30.12
CA ASN A 48 -7.09 -12.87 30.62
C ASN A 48 -7.23 -11.65 31.53
N ASP A 49 -6.22 -11.39 32.35
CA ASP A 49 -6.21 -10.29 33.30
C ASP A 49 -5.74 -9.00 32.62
N SER A 50 -4.68 -9.07 31.81
CA SER A 50 -4.10 -7.88 31.17
C SER A 50 -4.94 -7.33 30.01
N LEU A 51 -5.77 -8.17 29.38
CA LEU A 51 -6.78 -7.78 28.38
C LEU A 51 -8.21 -8.04 28.87
N SER A 52 -8.48 -7.78 30.15
CA SER A 52 -9.76 -8.03 30.81
C SER A 52 -10.96 -7.40 30.10
N ASP A 53 -10.76 -6.24 29.47
CA ASP A 53 -11.81 -5.41 28.88
C ASP A 53 -12.35 -6.00 27.57
N TYR A 54 -11.64 -6.98 27.01
CA TYR A 54 -11.94 -7.60 25.73
C TYR A 54 -12.38 -9.05 25.91
N ASN A 55 -13.24 -9.54 25.01
CA ASN A 55 -13.65 -10.95 25.00
C ASN A 55 -12.49 -11.88 24.54
N ALA A 56 -12.61 -13.19 24.80
CA ALA A 56 -11.57 -14.17 24.51
C ALA A 56 -11.09 -14.18 23.04
N PHE A 57 -11.98 -13.92 22.08
CA PHE A 57 -11.62 -13.84 20.66
C PHE A 57 -10.75 -12.62 20.37
N MET A 58 -11.14 -11.46 20.88
CA MET A 58 -10.35 -10.22 20.75
C MET A 58 -9.00 -10.34 21.45
N ARG A 59 -8.94 -10.96 22.65
CA ARG A 59 -7.68 -11.25 23.35
C ARG A 59 -6.68 -12.02 22.48
N GLN A 60 -7.14 -13.06 21.78
CA GLN A 60 -6.29 -13.83 20.86
C GLN A 60 -5.81 -12.98 19.68
N LEU A 61 -6.66 -12.16 19.08
CA LEU A 61 -6.28 -11.32 17.94
C LEU A 61 -5.28 -10.21 18.33
N LEU A 62 -5.45 -9.63 19.51
CA LEU A 62 -4.56 -8.61 20.06
C LEU A 62 -3.21 -9.23 20.45
N PHE A 63 -3.22 -10.37 21.13
CA PHE A 63 -2.00 -11.12 21.46
C PHE A 63 -1.22 -11.52 20.21
N ASN A 64 -1.90 -11.98 19.16
CA ASN A 64 -1.27 -12.31 17.87
C ASN A 64 -0.59 -11.11 17.19
N ARG A 65 -0.94 -9.88 17.61
CA ARG A 65 -0.32 -8.62 17.15
C ARG A 65 0.75 -8.09 18.11
N GLY A 66 1.08 -8.84 19.17
CA GLY A 66 2.03 -8.42 20.21
C GLY A 66 1.46 -7.43 21.22
N ILE A 67 0.14 -7.20 21.22
CA ILE A 67 -0.54 -6.32 22.16
C ILE A 67 -0.96 -7.14 23.37
N THR A 68 -0.50 -6.76 24.55
CA THR A 68 -0.64 -7.59 25.76
C THR A 68 -1.34 -6.89 26.92
N ASP A 69 -1.71 -5.61 26.80
CA ASP A 69 -2.36 -4.85 27.86
C ASP A 69 -3.53 -3.98 27.33
N ASN A 70 -4.48 -3.66 28.20
CA ASN A 70 -5.69 -2.92 27.85
C ASN A 70 -5.41 -1.53 27.25
N HIS A 71 -4.35 -0.86 27.72
CA HIS A 71 -4.00 0.49 27.27
C HIS A 71 -3.58 0.46 25.80
N ALA A 72 -2.58 -0.37 25.47
CA ALA A 72 -2.13 -0.56 24.10
C ALA A 72 -3.25 -1.07 23.19
N ALA A 73 -4.13 -1.94 23.69
CA ALA A 73 -5.28 -2.42 22.95
C ALA A 73 -6.29 -1.32 22.63
N ALA A 74 -6.59 -0.44 23.59
CA ALA A 74 -7.50 0.69 23.39
C ALA A 74 -6.96 1.63 22.31
N HIS A 75 -5.67 1.97 22.37
CA HIS A 75 -5.03 2.82 21.38
C HIS A 75 -5.03 2.20 19.98
N PHE A 76 -4.69 0.91 19.89
CA PHE A 76 -4.69 0.17 18.63
C PHE A 76 -6.08 0.12 17.98
N ILE A 77 -7.12 -0.18 18.77
CA ILE A 77 -8.50 -0.28 18.26
C ILE A 77 -9.02 1.10 17.85
N ALA A 78 -8.72 2.14 18.62
CA ALA A 78 -9.10 3.51 18.30
C ALA A 78 -8.32 4.09 17.12
N GLY A 79 -7.25 3.43 16.65
CA GLY A 79 -6.36 3.97 15.62
C GLY A 79 -5.62 5.23 16.09
N THR A 80 -5.40 5.35 17.40
CA THR A 80 -4.71 6.49 18.02
C THR A 80 -3.28 6.12 18.34
N VAL A 81 -2.38 7.10 18.25
CA VAL A 81 -0.99 6.93 18.68
C VAL A 81 -0.90 7.36 20.13
N ASP A 82 -0.45 6.46 20.98
CA ASP A 82 -0.27 6.65 22.42
C ASP A 82 0.93 7.59 22.74
N HIS A 83 1.91 7.62 21.84
CA HIS A 83 3.11 8.44 21.98
C HIS A 83 3.36 9.27 20.72
N PRO A 84 3.79 10.55 20.85
CA PRO A 84 4.26 11.30 19.69
C PRO A 84 5.45 10.56 19.06
N THR A 85 5.32 10.19 17.79
CA THR A 85 6.46 9.69 17.01
C THR A 85 7.41 10.86 16.79
N ASP A 86 8.61 10.79 17.33
CA ASP A 86 9.65 11.77 17.03
C ASP A 86 10.09 11.61 15.56
N PRO A 87 9.80 12.59 14.68
CA PRO A 87 10.17 12.51 13.27
C PRO A 87 11.69 12.42 13.07
N PHE A 88 12.49 12.93 14.01
CA PHE A 88 13.96 12.93 13.95
C PHE A 88 14.58 11.54 14.13
N LEU A 89 13.78 10.53 14.46
CA LEU A 89 14.23 9.13 14.48
C LEU A 89 14.34 8.53 13.06
N ILE A 90 13.78 9.19 12.05
CA ILE A 90 13.97 8.81 10.65
C ILE A 90 15.42 9.11 10.27
N LYS A 91 16.12 8.09 9.76
CA LYS A 91 17.51 8.21 9.36
C LYS A 91 17.70 9.39 8.39
N ASP A 92 18.69 10.25 8.70
CA ASP A 92 19.12 11.41 7.91
C ASP A 92 18.03 12.48 7.65
N ILE A 93 16.93 12.48 8.42
CA ILE A 93 15.84 13.44 8.24
C ILE A 93 16.24 14.86 8.64
N ASP A 94 17.14 15.01 9.60
CA ASP A 94 17.75 16.27 10.00
C ASP A 94 18.52 16.91 8.83
N LEU A 95 19.30 16.11 8.11
CA LEU A 95 20.01 16.56 6.90
C LEU A 95 19.04 16.96 5.78
N ALA A 96 17.95 16.20 5.61
CA ALA A 96 16.93 16.50 4.61
C ALA A 96 16.19 17.82 4.91
N VAL A 97 15.82 18.05 6.17
CA VAL A 97 15.17 19.29 6.63
C VAL A 97 16.10 20.49 6.42
N GLU A 98 17.38 20.37 6.80
CA GLU A 98 18.36 21.44 6.62
C GLU A 98 18.55 21.78 5.14
N ARG A 99 18.68 20.76 4.27
CA ARG A 99 18.83 20.97 2.82
C ARG A 99 17.60 21.64 2.20
N LEU A 100 16.40 21.24 2.62
CA LEU A 100 15.15 21.85 2.15
C LEU A 100 15.03 23.29 2.63
N HIS A 101 15.34 23.56 3.90
CA HIS A 101 15.34 24.91 4.46
C HIS A 101 16.30 25.85 3.69
N GLN A 102 17.51 25.37 3.39
CA GLN A 102 18.46 26.12 2.56
C GLN A 102 17.91 26.41 1.15
N ALA A 103 17.29 25.43 0.50
CA ALA A 103 16.67 25.61 -0.82
C ALA A 103 15.61 26.72 -0.79
N ILE A 104 14.78 26.74 0.26
CA ILE A 104 13.71 27.72 0.45
C ILE A 104 14.31 29.12 0.65
N VAL A 105 15.27 29.28 1.57
CA VAL A 105 15.90 30.57 1.86
C VAL A 105 16.63 31.15 0.65
N GLN A 106 17.24 30.28 -0.16
CA GLN A 106 17.99 30.68 -1.35
C GLN A 106 17.11 30.81 -2.61
N ASN A 107 15.79 30.61 -2.50
CA ASN A 107 14.84 30.61 -3.63
C ASN A 107 15.26 29.64 -4.75
N GLU A 108 15.80 28.47 -4.39
CA GLU A 108 16.11 27.42 -5.35
C GLU A 108 14.83 26.83 -5.94
N THR A 109 14.94 26.31 -7.16
CA THR A 109 13.84 25.53 -7.75
C THR A 109 13.74 24.19 -7.03
N ILE A 110 12.58 23.92 -6.44
CA ILE A 110 12.28 22.66 -5.76
C ILE A 110 11.37 21.80 -6.64
N VAL A 111 11.71 20.52 -6.76
CA VAL A 111 10.91 19.50 -7.44
C VAL A 111 10.66 18.35 -6.47
N VAL A 112 9.39 18.00 -6.28
CA VAL A 112 8.95 16.81 -5.55
C VAL A 112 8.83 15.66 -6.54
N TYR A 113 9.65 14.63 -6.34
CA TYR A 113 9.64 13.42 -7.16
C TYR A 113 8.92 12.32 -6.38
N GLY A 114 7.77 11.88 -6.88
CA GLY A 114 6.97 10.80 -6.27
C GLY A 114 7.02 9.51 -7.07
N ASP A 115 6.48 8.43 -6.49
CA ASP A 115 6.16 7.19 -7.21
C ASP A 115 4.67 7.19 -7.61
N TYR A 116 4.31 6.32 -8.56
CA TYR A 116 2.98 6.20 -9.14
C TYR A 116 1.95 5.53 -8.21
N ASP A 117 2.40 4.80 -7.19
CA ASP A 117 1.53 4.12 -6.25
C ASP A 117 0.81 5.14 -5.32
N ALA A 118 -0.28 4.70 -4.68
CA ALA A 118 -1.19 5.61 -3.95
C ALA A 118 -0.48 6.41 -2.84
N ASP A 119 0.48 5.80 -2.15
CA ASP A 119 1.34 6.45 -1.15
C ASP A 119 2.30 7.48 -1.77
N GLY A 120 2.89 7.16 -2.92
CA GLY A 120 3.76 8.07 -3.69
C GLY A 120 3.03 9.33 -4.16
N VAL A 121 1.82 9.18 -4.69
CA VAL A 121 0.99 10.31 -5.14
C VAL A 121 0.52 11.14 -3.94
N THR A 122 0.05 10.49 -2.87
CA THR A 122 -0.48 11.20 -1.68
C THR A 122 0.62 11.98 -0.95
N SER A 123 1.79 11.38 -0.74
CA SER A 123 2.93 12.05 -0.11
C SER A 123 3.44 13.23 -0.94
N SER A 124 3.48 13.08 -2.26
CA SER A 124 3.86 14.18 -3.18
C SER A 124 2.89 15.35 -3.12
N ALA A 125 1.58 15.06 -3.09
CA ALA A 125 0.55 16.08 -2.93
C ALA A 125 0.68 16.80 -1.58
N LEU A 126 0.92 16.06 -0.49
CA LEU A 126 1.12 16.63 0.84
C LEU A 126 2.31 17.59 0.88
N LEU A 127 3.45 17.20 0.32
CA LEU A 127 4.64 18.06 0.24
C LEU A 127 4.39 19.31 -0.60
N LYS A 128 3.69 19.17 -1.74
CA LYS A 128 3.30 20.32 -2.57
C LYS A 128 2.44 21.31 -1.80
N LEU A 129 1.43 20.83 -1.09
CA LEU A 129 0.53 21.67 -0.28
C LEU A 129 1.29 22.41 0.83
N PHE A 130 2.20 21.71 1.51
CA PHE A 130 3.05 22.34 2.52
C PHE A 130 3.94 23.43 1.91
N LEU A 131 4.63 23.13 0.81
CA LEU A 131 5.51 24.09 0.15
C LEU A 131 4.75 25.32 -0.35
N ASP A 132 3.54 25.13 -0.91
CA ASP A 132 2.67 26.23 -1.30
C ASP A 132 2.26 27.10 -0.11
N ALA A 133 1.91 26.47 1.02
CA ALA A 133 1.50 27.18 2.23
C ALA A 133 2.63 28.05 2.82
N VAL A 134 3.91 27.69 2.59
CA VAL A 134 5.08 28.48 2.98
C VAL A 134 5.60 29.39 1.85
N GLY A 135 4.85 29.53 0.75
CA GLY A 135 5.15 30.48 -0.34
C GLY A 135 6.07 29.93 -1.43
N VAL A 136 6.31 28.63 -1.48
CA VAL A 136 7.25 27.98 -2.41
C VAL A 136 6.48 27.24 -3.50
N GLN A 137 6.64 27.69 -4.75
CA GLN A 137 6.02 27.08 -5.92
C GLN A 137 6.82 25.86 -6.42
N ALA A 138 6.75 24.75 -5.70
CA ALA A 138 7.42 23.52 -6.08
C ALA A 138 6.76 22.84 -7.28
N ARG A 139 7.53 22.15 -8.12
CA ARG A 139 6.98 21.27 -9.18
C ARG A 139 6.81 19.86 -8.65
N VAL A 140 5.81 19.14 -9.13
CA VAL A 140 5.64 17.71 -8.82
C VAL A 140 5.86 16.90 -10.08
N TYR A 141 6.63 15.83 -9.98
CA TYR A 141 6.81 14.85 -11.04
C TYR A 141 6.48 13.46 -10.51
N ILE A 142 5.56 12.78 -11.21
CA ILE A 142 5.23 11.37 -11.01
C ILE A 142 5.62 10.64 -12.29
N PRO A 143 6.47 9.60 -12.25
CA PRO A 143 6.88 8.86 -13.43
C PRO A 143 5.69 8.13 -14.04
N ASN A 144 5.69 8.03 -15.37
CA ASN A 144 4.79 7.13 -16.08
C ASN A 144 5.44 5.74 -16.10
N ARG A 145 4.71 4.71 -15.65
CA ARG A 145 5.16 3.30 -15.70
C ARG A 145 4.87 2.68 -17.07
#